data_AF-A0A817SJF6-F1
#
_entry.id   AF-A0A817SJF6-F1
#
_cell.length_a   1.000
_cell.length_b   1.000
_cell.length_c   1.000
_cell.angle_alpha   90.00
_cell.angle_beta   90.00
_cell.angle_gamma   90.00
#
_symmetry.space_group_name_H-M   'P 1'
#
loop_
_entity.id
_entity.type
_entity.pdbx_description
1 polymer ?
#
loop_
_entity_poly.entity_id
_entity_poly.type
_entity_poly.pdbx_seq_one_letter_code
_entity_poly.pdbx_strand_id
1 'polypeptide(L)'
;MTTNNLIEFNCLGTIFLIRETSLNRFPDTLLGDPKRRASLYNKVKQQYIIDRHIVSFEAIINYYETGKLIAPTIYESIILFEELKYFQFDNETIQYFYNTEVHEDFIDNHRIVPSNRILRAIWISLEYNDYSFITQIVKVLLK
;
A
#
# COMPACT_ATOMS: atom_id res chain seq x y z
N MET A 1 -2.66 13.99 -31.28
CA MET A 1 -2.99 12.56 -31.20
C MET A 1 -2.28 12.00 -29.98
N THR A 2 -2.91 12.04 -28.81
CA THR A 2 -2.36 11.41 -27.60
C THR A 2 -2.49 9.91 -27.77
N THR A 3 -1.39 9.24 -28.11
CA THR A 3 -1.30 7.79 -28.04
C THR A 3 -1.62 7.39 -26.61
N ASN A 4 -2.74 6.70 -26.42
CA ASN A 4 -3.25 6.28 -25.13
C ASN A 4 -2.38 5.09 -24.66
N ASN A 5 -1.13 5.38 -24.28
CA ASN A 5 -0.15 4.37 -23.90
C ASN A 5 -0.59 3.73 -22.59
N LEU A 6 -0.95 2.45 -22.67
CA LEU A 6 -1.18 1.61 -21.50
C LEU A 6 0.16 1.02 -21.04
N ILE A 7 0.33 0.99 -19.73
CA ILE A 7 1.45 0.34 -19.06
C ILE A 7 0.89 -0.87 -18.32
N GLU A 8 1.58 -2.01 -18.48
CA GLU A 8 1.22 -3.28 -17.86
C GLU A 8 2.12 -3.57 -16.66
N PHE A 9 1.50 -3.83 -15.51
CA PHE A 9 2.14 -4.30 -14.29
C PHE A 9 1.65 -5.70 -13.95
N ASN A 10 2.58 -6.61 -13.71
CA ASN A 10 2.28 -7.95 -13.24
C ASN A 10 2.59 -8.06 -11.74
N CYS A 11 1.54 -8.14 -10.94
CA CYS A 11 1.61 -8.29 -9.49
C CYS A 11 1.27 -9.72 -9.11
N LEU A 12 2.29 -10.52 -8.77
CA LEU A 12 2.15 -11.93 -8.36
C LEU A 12 1.29 -12.79 -9.32
N GLY A 13 1.34 -12.51 -10.63
CA GLY A 13 0.56 -13.20 -11.66
C GLY A 13 -0.73 -12.49 -12.08
N THR A 14 -1.19 -11.50 -11.30
CA THR A 14 -2.32 -10.65 -11.66
C THR A 14 -1.85 -9.47 -12.51
N ILE A 15 -2.51 -9.25 -13.65
CA ILE A 15 -2.17 -8.18 -14.59
C ILE A 15 -3.01 -6.94 -14.30
N PHE A 16 -2.34 -5.80 -14.14
CA PHE A 16 -2.93 -4.48 -14.00
C PHE A 16 -2.53 -3.62 -15.19
N LEU A 17 -3.53 -3.04 -15.87
CA LEU A 17 -3.33 -2.12 -16.97
C LEU A 17 -3.69 -0.71 -16.52
N ILE A 18 -2.80 0.24 -16.71
CA ILE A 18 -3.04 1.63 -16.36
C ILE A 18 -2.54 2.56 -17.45
N ARG A 19 -3.23 3.69 -17.65
CA ARG A 19 -2.77 4.73 -18.58
C ARG A 19 -1.52 5.41 -18.04
N GLU A 20 -0.54 5.63 -18.91
CA GLU A 20 0.66 6.40 -18.58
C GLU A 20 0.31 7.81 -18.08
N THR A 21 -0.74 8.41 -18.62
CA THR A 21 -1.25 9.71 -18.16
C THR A 21 -1.75 9.69 -16.71
N SER A 22 -2.32 8.58 -16.23
CA SER A 22 -2.74 8.43 -14.84
C SER A 22 -1.52 8.39 -13.91
N LEU A 23 -0.47 7.66 -14.27
CA LEU A 23 0.79 7.62 -13.51
C LEU A 23 1.44 9.01 -13.42
N ASN A 24 1.45 9.74 -14.54
CA ASN A 24 2.06 11.07 -14.63
C ASN A 24 1.37 12.14 -13.78
N ARG A 25 0.17 11.87 -13.23
CA ARG A 25 -0.49 12.79 -12.27
C ARG A 25 0.27 12.92 -10.96
N PHE A 26 1.01 11.89 -10.57
CA PHE A 26 1.76 11.84 -9.31
C PHE A 26 3.22 11.49 -9.58
N PRO A 27 3.98 12.38 -10.24
CA PRO A 27 5.31 12.08 -10.78
C PRO A 27 6.36 11.81 -9.69
N ASP A 28 6.13 12.24 -8.45
CA ASP A 28 7.09 12.08 -7.35
C ASP A 28 7.07 10.67 -6.73
N THR A 29 6.06 9.87 -7.07
CA THR A 29 5.91 8.47 -6.64
C THR A 29 6.78 7.52 -7.48
N LEU A 30 7.02 6.31 -6.98
CA LEU A 30 7.83 5.30 -7.66
C LEU A 30 7.28 4.95 -9.05
N LEU A 31 5.96 4.75 -9.18
CA LEU A 31 5.33 4.40 -10.47
C LEU A 31 5.13 5.62 -11.37
N GLY A 32 4.99 6.81 -10.77
CA GLY A 32 4.85 8.06 -11.51
C GLY A 32 6.12 8.46 -12.26
N ASP A 33 7.29 8.29 -11.65
CA ASP A 33 8.59 8.61 -12.25
C ASP A 33 9.04 7.49 -13.22
N PRO A 34 9.14 7.75 -14.55
CA PRO A 34 9.62 6.78 -15.53
C PRO A 34 10.99 6.19 -15.20
N LYS A 35 11.89 6.99 -14.62
CA LYS A 35 13.24 6.54 -14.26
C LYS A 35 13.22 5.59 -13.07
N ARG A 36 12.36 5.84 -12.08
CA ARG A 36 12.24 4.98 -10.90
C ARG A 36 11.54 3.68 -11.24
N ARG A 37 10.41 3.72 -11.95
CA ARG A 37 9.70 2.50 -12.36
C ARG A 37 10.50 1.62 -13.30
N ALA A 38 11.46 2.18 -14.07
CA ALA A 38 12.34 1.39 -14.92
C ALA A 38 13.12 0.30 -14.16
N SER A 39 13.36 0.48 -12.85
CA SER A 39 13.97 -0.53 -11.99
C SER A 39 13.10 -1.77 -11.78
N LEU A 40 11.77 -1.65 -11.92
CA LEU A 40 10.81 -2.74 -11.82
C LEU A 40 10.63 -3.51 -13.14
N TYR A 41 11.21 -3.00 -14.24
CA TYR A 41 11.00 -3.58 -15.57
C TYR A 41 11.89 -4.80 -15.79
N ASN A 42 11.27 -5.96 -16.00
CA ASN A 42 11.97 -7.17 -16.37
C ASN A 42 12.16 -7.24 -17.89
N LYS A 43 13.40 -7.05 -18.36
CA LYS A 43 13.73 -7.05 -19.80
C LYS A 43 13.45 -8.38 -20.50
N VAL A 44 13.56 -9.51 -19.80
CA VAL A 44 13.35 -10.85 -20.39
C VAL A 44 11.86 -11.11 -20.57
N LYS A 45 11.07 -10.80 -19.53
CA LYS A 45 9.62 -10.98 -19.56
C LYS A 45 8.88 -9.82 -20.25
N GLN A 46 9.58 -8.74 -20.59
CA GLN A 46 9.06 -7.51 -21.20
C GLN A 46 7.91 -6.84 -20.44
N GLN A 47 7.89 -6.97 -19.11
CA GLN A 47 6.83 -6.44 -18.26
C GLN A 47 7.38 -5.86 -16.96
N TYR A 48 6.64 -4.94 -16.34
CA TYR A 48 6.93 -4.50 -14.98
C TYR A 48 6.49 -5.58 -14.00
N ILE A 49 7.38 -5.97 -13.09
CA ILE A 49 7.10 -6.99 -12.08
C ILE A 49 6.92 -6.32 -10.72
N ILE A 50 5.81 -6.62 -10.06
CA ILE A 50 5.46 -6.18 -8.72
C ILE A 50 5.40 -7.42 -7.82
N ASP A 51 6.38 -7.55 -6.94
CA ASP A 51 6.44 -8.64 -5.96
C ASP A 51 5.94 -8.17 -4.59
N ARG A 52 4.71 -7.61 -4.58
CA ARG A 52 4.09 -6.91 -3.45
C ARG A 52 2.66 -7.40 -3.20
N HIS A 53 2.03 -6.89 -2.14
CA HIS A 53 0.66 -7.26 -1.76
C HIS A 53 -0.37 -6.83 -2.82
N ILE A 54 -1.11 -7.80 -3.40
CA ILE A 54 -2.01 -7.58 -4.55
C ILE A 54 -3.12 -6.57 -4.22
N VAL A 55 -3.80 -6.73 -3.08
CA VAL A 55 -4.94 -5.87 -2.70
C VAL A 55 -4.48 -4.42 -2.47
N SER A 56 -3.30 -4.25 -1.85
CA SER A 56 -2.72 -2.91 -1.66
C SER A 56 -2.30 -2.31 -3.00
N PHE A 57 -1.74 -3.11 -3.90
CA PHE A 57 -1.38 -2.65 -5.24
C PHE A 57 -2.60 -2.21 -6.04
N GLU A 58 -3.72 -2.92 -5.94
CA GLU A 58 -4.99 -2.51 -6.53
C GLU A 58 -5.45 -1.14 -6.02
N ALA A 59 -5.41 -0.91 -4.70
CA ALA A 59 -5.74 0.39 -4.11
C ALA A 59 -4.80 1.51 -4.62
N ILE A 60 -3.51 1.21 -4.79
CA ILE A 60 -2.52 2.14 -5.34
C ILE A 60 -2.82 2.48 -6.80
N ILE A 61 -3.14 1.48 -7.64
CA ILE A 61 -3.55 1.71 -9.04
C ILE A 61 -4.80 2.60 -9.09
N ASN A 62 -5.80 2.30 -8.25
CA ASN A 62 -7.02 3.12 -8.15
C ASN A 62 -6.73 4.55 -7.71
N TYR A 63 -5.72 4.79 -6.87
CA TYR A 63 -5.30 6.14 -6.51
C TYR A 63 -4.80 6.95 -7.71
N TYR A 64 -4.02 6.36 -8.63
CA TYR A 64 -3.59 7.09 -9.82
C TYR A 64 -4.76 7.52 -10.73
N GLU A 65 -5.85 6.75 -10.74
CA GLU A 65 -7.04 7.07 -11.52
C GLU A 65 -7.97 8.06 -10.81
N THR A 66 -8.17 7.91 -9.51
CA THR A 66 -9.21 8.64 -8.76
C THR A 66 -8.65 9.73 -7.84
N GLY A 67 -7.39 9.62 -7.42
CA GLY A 67 -6.76 10.43 -6.38
C GLY A 67 -7.16 10.04 -4.95
N LYS A 68 -7.83 8.88 -4.75
CA LYS A 68 -8.29 8.42 -3.45
C LYS A 68 -7.62 7.10 -3.05
N LEU A 69 -7.20 7.01 -1.80
CA LEU A 69 -6.70 5.78 -1.19
C LEU A 69 -7.81 5.21 -0.33
N ILE A 70 -8.31 4.03 -0.70
CA ILE A 70 -9.36 3.33 0.02
C ILE A 70 -8.86 1.92 0.25
N ALA A 71 -8.89 1.48 1.51
CA ALA A 71 -8.60 0.10 1.86
C ALA A 71 -9.93 -0.63 2.16
N PRO A 72 -10.09 -1.90 1.75
CA PRO A 72 -11.35 -2.60 1.96
C PRO A 72 -11.66 -2.93 3.42
N THR A 73 -10.64 -2.92 4.28
CA THR A 73 -10.67 -3.44 5.64
C THR A 73 -9.53 -2.80 6.44
N ILE A 74 -9.70 -2.66 7.77
CA ILE A 74 -8.69 -2.15 8.70
C ILE A 74 -7.34 -2.87 8.55
N TYR A 75 -7.39 -4.19 8.35
CA TYR A 75 -6.19 -5.01 8.25
C TYR A 75 -5.36 -4.61 7.02
N GLU A 76 -5.97 -4.50 5.85
CA GLU A 76 -5.29 -4.05 4.64
C GLU A 76 -5.04 -2.54 4.62
N SER A 77 -5.70 -1.73 5.46
CA SER A 77 -5.26 -0.34 5.71
C SER A 77 -3.86 -0.30 6.32
N ILE A 78 -3.56 -1.21 7.24
CA ILE A 78 -2.23 -1.31 7.87
C ILE A 78 -1.17 -1.75 6.85
N ILE A 79 -1.48 -2.74 6.01
CA ILE A 79 -0.57 -3.19 4.96
C ILE A 79 -0.36 -2.07 3.93
N LEU A 80 -1.45 -1.44 3.48
CA LEU A 80 -1.40 -0.37 2.50
C LEU A 80 -0.54 0.79 3.01
N PHE A 81 -0.60 1.13 4.30
CA PHE A 81 0.29 2.13 4.89
C PHE A 81 1.79 1.83 4.69
N GLU A 82 2.21 0.57 4.84
CA GLU A 82 3.60 0.18 4.56
C GLU A 82 3.90 0.14 3.06
N GLU A 83 2.96 -0.30 2.23
CA GLU A 83 3.12 -0.30 0.77
C GLU A 83 3.24 1.12 0.21
N LEU A 84 2.50 2.10 0.74
CA LEU A 84 2.62 3.52 0.32
C LEU A 84 4.04 4.05 0.50
N LYS A 85 4.74 3.65 1.57
CA LYS A 85 6.16 3.99 1.76
C LYS A 85 7.04 3.32 0.72
N TYR A 86 6.80 2.04 0.43
CA TYR A 86 7.55 1.30 -0.60
C TYR A 86 7.41 1.96 -1.98
N PHE A 87 6.19 2.34 -2.35
CA PHE A 87 5.90 3.05 -3.61
C PHE A 87 6.22 4.54 -3.57
N GLN A 88 6.92 4.99 -2.52
CA GLN A 88 7.47 6.34 -2.38
C GLN A 88 6.42 7.45 -2.49
N PHE A 89 5.24 7.21 -1.91
CA PHE A 89 4.28 8.27 -1.68
C PHE A 89 4.85 9.29 -0.68
N ASP A 90 4.50 10.55 -0.86
CA ASP A 90 4.94 11.61 0.02
C ASP A 90 4.31 11.49 1.41
N ASN A 91 4.96 12.13 2.39
CA ASN A 91 4.49 12.07 3.78
C ASN A 91 3.11 12.70 3.96
N GLU A 92 2.72 13.70 3.18
CA GLU A 92 1.43 14.37 3.32
C GLU A 92 0.31 13.41 2.90
N THR A 93 0.46 12.73 1.76
CA THR A 93 -0.48 11.69 1.30
C THR A 93 -0.59 10.53 2.29
N ILE A 94 0.53 10.06 2.83
CA ILE A 94 0.56 8.97 3.83
C ILE A 94 -0.14 9.38 5.13
N GLN A 95 0.10 10.61 5.61
CA GLN A 95 -0.54 11.12 6.83
C GLN A 95 -2.03 11.34 6.63
N TYR A 96 -2.45 11.85 5.47
CA TYR A 96 -3.85 12.00 5.12
C TYR A 96 -4.57 10.64 5.16
N PHE A 97 -4.02 9.63 4.49
CA PHE A 97 -4.58 8.26 4.52
C PHE A 97 -4.69 7.71 5.94
N TYR A 98 -3.67 7.90 6.77
CA TYR A 98 -3.69 7.46 8.16
C TYR A 98 -4.77 8.15 9.01
N ASN A 99 -5.01 9.44 8.79
CA ASN A 99 -5.99 10.19 9.56
C ASN A 99 -7.43 9.89 9.13
N THR A 100 -7.67 9.62 7.85
CA THR A 100 -9.01 9.34 7.31
C THR A 100 -9.35 7.86 7.46
N GLU A 101 -8.65 6.97 6.76
CA GLU A 101 -9.08 5.57 6.63
C GLU A 101 -8.68 4.72 7.85
N VAL A 102 -7.53 5.01 8.46
CA VAL A 102 -7.06 4.23 9.62
C VAL A 102 -7.71 4.74 10.89
N HIS A 103 -7.70 6.05 11.14
CA HIS A 103 -8.18 6.62 12.40
C HIS A 103 -9.71 6.63 12.55
N GLU A 104 -10.49 6.87 11.48
CA GLU A 104 -11.96 6.92 11.57
C GLU A 104 -12.54 5.53 11.88
N ASP A 105 -12.07 4.48 11.21
CA ASP A 105 -12.48 3.09 11.45
C ASP A 105 -12.18 2.61 12.89
N PHE A 106 -11.10 3.11 13.51
CA PHE A 106 -10.77 2.79 14.90
C PHE A 106 -11.65 3.52 15.92
N ILE A 107 -12.12 4.73 15.61
CA ILE A 107 -12.95 5.55 16.50
C ILE A 107 -14.42 5.10 16.45
N ASP A 108 -14.95 4.84 15.25
CA ASP A 108 -16.36 4.45 15.07
C ASP A 108 -16.66 3.06 15.65
N ASN A 109 -15.67 2.16 15.74
CA ASN A 109 -15.83 0.83 16.34
C ASN A 109 -15.65 0.80 17.88
N HIS A 110 -15.49 1.94 18.56
CA HIS A 110 -15.26 2.02 20.02
C HIS A 110 -14.10 1.15 20.54
N ARG A 111 -13.12 0.83 19.68
CA ARG A 111 -11.96 0.02 20.08
C ARG A 111 -10.88 0.93 20.61
N ILE A 112 -10.51 0.76 21.89
CA ILE A 112 -9.46 1.56 22.53
C ILE A 112 -8.12 1.16 21.92
N VAL A 113 -7.68 1.92 20.93
CA VAL A 113 -6.33 1.75 20.36
C VAL A 113 -5.32 2.45 21.26
N PRO A 114 -4.23 1.77 21.67
CA PRO A 114 -3.19 2.41 22.46
C PRO A 114 -2.63 3.66 21.75
N SER A 115 -2.47 4.76 22.50
CA SER A 115 -1.91 6.01 21.96
C SER A 115 -0.41 5.90 21.64
N ASN A 116 0.31 4.98 22.31
CA ASN A 116 1.72 4.75 22.07
C ASN A 116 1.94 3.91 20.81
N ARG A 117 2.85 4.34 19.93
CA ARG A 117 3.21 3.65 18.67
C ARG A 117 3.62 2.19 18.89
N ILE A 118 4.40 1.89 19.93
CA ILE A 118 4.87 0.53 20.23
C ILE A 118 3.70 -0.33 20.72
N LEU A 119 2.90 0.18 21.64
CA LEU A 119 1.74 -0.54 22.17
C LEU A 119 0.69 -0.78 21.07
N ARG A 120 0.50 0.18 20.17
CA ARG A 120 -0.38 0.04 19.01
C ARG A 120 0.12 -1.07 18.07
N ALA A 121 1.42 -1.11 17.78
CA ALA A 121 2.02 -2.16 16.95
C ALA A 121 1.83 -3.56 17.59
N ILE A 122 2.02 -3.67 18.91
CA ILE A 122 1.80 -4.92 19.65
C ILE A 122 0.32 -5.31 19.65
N TRP A 123 -0.58 -4.36 19.91
CA TRP A 123 -2.02 -4.58 19.94
C TRP A 123 -2.56 -5.05 18.59
N ILE A 124 -2.18 -4.39 17.49
CA ILE A 124 -2.50 -4.82 16.12
C ILE A 124 -1.99 -6.24 15.86
N SER A 125 -0.77 -6.54 16.30
CA SER A 125 -0.13 -7.86 16.10
C SER A 125 -0.81 -8.99 16.88
N LEU A 126 -1.50 -8.67 17.99
CA LEU A 126 -2.24 -9.63 18.81
C LEU A 126 -3.65 -9.85 18.27
N GLU A 127 -4.32 -8.78 17.83
CA GLU A 127 -5.71 -8.85 17.36
C GLU A 127 -5.81 -9.50 15.97
N TYR A 128 -4.77 -9.34 15.14
CA TYR A 128 -4.66 -9.97 13.83
C TYR A 128 -3.47 -10.93 13.86
N ASN A 129 -3.78 -12.22 13.99
CA ASN A 129 -2.91 -13.31 14.44
C ASN A 129 -1.54 -13.46 13.75
N ASP A 130 -1.23 -12.81 12.62
CA ASP A 130 -0.15 -13.26 11.74
C ASP A 130 0.66 -12.18 11.01
N TYR A 131 1.25 -11.14 11.65
CA TYR A 131 2.05 -10.17 10.85
C TYR A 131 3.38 -9.67 11.45
N SER A 132 4.12 -10.46 12.24
CA SER A 132 5.53 -10.16 12.54
C SER A 132 6.31 -11.28 13.25
N PHE A 133 7.64 -11.27 13.13
CA PHE A 133 8.57 -11.95 14.06
C PHE A 133 8.29 -11.57 15.53
N ILE A 134 7.82 -10.34 15.78
CA ILE A 134 7.39 -9.87 17.10
C ILE A 134 6.18 -10.68 17.60
N THR A 135 5.22 -11.02 16.74
CA THR A 135 4.05 -11.85 17.12
C THR A 135 4.49 -13.23 17.61
N GLN A 136 5.51 -13.81 17.00
CA GLN A 136 6.07 -15.10 17.44
C GLN A 136 6.73 -14.98 18.81
N ILE A 137 7.52 -13.93 19.05
CA ILE A 137 8.14 -13.68 20.36
C ILE A 137 7.09 -13.44 21.45
N VAL A 138 6.11 -12.58 21.17
CA VAL A 138 5.04 -12.24 22.12
C VAL A 138 4.19 -13.48 22.46
N LYS A 139 3.86 -14.33 21.47
CA LYS A 139 3.17 -15.61 21.69
C LYS A 139 3.97 -16.59 22.56
N VAL A 140 5.30 -16.58 22.47
CA VAL A 140 6.17 -17.41 23.31
C VAL A 140 6.26 -16.88 24.75
N LEU A 141 6.26 -15.56 24.93
CA LEU A 141 6.38 -14.92 26.25
C LEU A 141 5.08 -14.91 27.07
N LEU A 142 3.92 -15.02 26.42
CA LEU A 142 2.60 -15.03 27.05
C LEU A 142 2.05 -16.45 27.32
N LYS A 143 2.89 -17.48 27.15
CA LYS A 143 2.59 -18.87 27.48
C LYS A 143 3.29 -19.26 28.77
#